data_AF-A0A8B8A6P3-F1
#
_entry.id   AF-A0A8B8A6P3-F1
#
_cell.length_a   1.000
_cell.length_b   1.000
_cell.length_c   1.000
_cell.angle_alpha   90.00
_cell.angle_beta   90.00
_cell.angle_gamma   90.00
#
_symmetry.space_group_name_H-M   'P 1'
#
loop_
_entity.id
_entity.type
_entity.pdbx_description
1 polymer ?
#
loop_
_entity_poly.entity_id
_entity_poly.type
_entity_poly.pdbx_seq_one_letter_code
_entity_poly.pdbx_strand_id
1 'polypeptide(L)'
;MSGHIHSLQYHGISSNLCYCFVRGKVIPQVKTSEQPYYTWVVLHKETGQVCTAECTCCVGIQATCKHISGLLFAVVEAVEQGKNSSCTSQQQAWGQGPKKGQPVHDCQFAKNIKIVGVKADVTQQTSSRNYRSEFEPRVLAHRNKRPVYAFNIDALADITNGNCGMLMYVKQQADPAHQTPNIHAYVKEEEVETTRGVLTVEEAHQKSSGGSADDVIKELELNHHQQILLANETKKQASSTLWTQHRIGRITASVAGDCAASIKENGLSGHSQIAKVMGYYDSPHSSALTWGRMQEPVARKQYVAWHRLHYKHKGVTCEETGLWVNIDCPYVAASPDGIVRCHVCGDGLLEIKNPYTHRLCEIQDFSTKKGSCLTMENGMLQVRRTHIYYTQVQVQMWCTGYSWTDFIVRTVSKHNNFHAERIQFDTEFIASLKPKLYIFFVQGILKEFGTRSVQNIVRDRSIRKIIDSVLCRVEESVKMNPSASNVTCTYPCGFCTEECESNPREDSRNSIGCDVCMR
;
A
#
# COMPACT_ATOMS: atom_id res chain seq x y z
N MET A 1 -35.11 3.97 9.12
CA MET A 1 -34.35 4.76 10.14
C MET A 1 -35.19 5.77 10.92
N SER A 2 -34.76 6.06 12.16
CA SER A 2 -35.37 6.96 13.18
C SER A 2 -35.36 8.48 12.87
N GLY A 3 -35.27 8.88 11.60
CA GLY A 3 -35.30 10.30 11.21
C GLY A 3 -34.13 11.15 11.72
N HIS A 4 -33.02 10.56 12.18
CA HIS A 4 -31.87 11.33 12.69
C HIS A 4 -30.79 11.63 11.64
N ILE A 5 -30.88 11.07 10.44
CA ILE A 5 -29.88 11.26 9.37
C ILE A 5 -30.56 11.84 8.15
N HIS A 6 -30.05 12.98 7.68
CA HIS A 6 -30.62 13.76 6.59
C HIS A 6 -29.58 14.12 5.54
N SER A 7 -30.06 14.46 4.34
CA SER A 7 -29.23 14.99 3.26
C SER A 7 -28.03 14.10 2.92
N LEU A 8 -28.24 12.78 2.88
CA LEU A 8 -27.22 11.83 2.45
C LEU A 8 -26.81 12.14 1.01
N GLN A 9 -25.52 12.33 0.78
CA GLN A 9 -24.97 12.68 -0.53
C GLN A 9 -23.74 11.84 -0.83
N TYR A 10 -23.69 11.37 -2.07
CA TYR A 10 -22.57 10.64 -2.64
C TYR A 10 -21.80 11.53 -3.61
N HIS A 11 -20.48 11.50 -3.52
CA HIS A 11 -19.60 12.15 -4.47
C HIS A 11 -18.54 11.15 -4.95
N GLY A 12 -18.65 10.74 -6.22
CA GLY A 12 -17.62 9.99 -6.90
C GLY A 12 -16.51 10.96 -7.34
N ILE A 13 -15.38 10.96 -6.62
CA ILE A 13 -14.26 11.88 -6.86
C ILE A 13 -13.74 11.77 -8.31
N SER A 14 -13.67 10.53 -8.84
CA SER A 14 -13.38 10.23 -10.25
C SER A 14 -13.84 8.80 -10.55
N SER A 15 -14.14 8.49 -11.82
CA SER A 15 -14.43 7.11 -12.27
C SER A 15 -13.22 6.18 -12.09
N ASN A 16 -12.00 6.72 -12.15
CA ASN A 16 -10.75 5.96 -12.13
C ASN A 16 -10.15 5.77 -10.72
N LEU A 17 -10.79 6.34 -9.71
CA LEU A 17 -10.38 6.20 -8.32
C LEU A 17 -11.29 5.20 -7.63
N CYS A 18 -10.70 4.27 -6.88
CA CYS A 18 -11.43 3.26 -6.11
C CYS A 18 -12.09 3.83 -4.85
N TYR A 19 -12.07 5.15 -4.64
CA TYR A 19 -12.61 5.80 -3.44
C TYR A 19 -13.78 6.71 -3.77
N CYS A 20 -14.76 6.78 -2.88
CA CYS A 20 -15.87 7.72 -2.92
C CYS A 20 -16.05 8.42 -1.59
N PHE A 21 -16.61 9.63 -1.66
CA PHE A 21 -16.95 10.42 -0.49
C PHE A 21 -18.45 10.35 -0.24
N VAL A 22 -18.84 10.09 1.00
CA VAL A 22 -20.23 10.10 1.43
C VAL A 22 -20.36 11.06 2.59
N ARG A 23 -21.38 11.93 2.54
CA ARG A 23 -21.67 12.86 3.64
C ARG A 23 -23.13 12.85 4.02
N GLY A 24 -23.42 13.17 5.26
CA GLY A 24 -24.78 13.34 5.78
C GLY A 24 -24.82 14.30 6.96
N LYS A 25 -26.02 14.79 7.26
CA LYS A 25 -26.32 15.59 8.45
C LYS A 25 -26.92 14.68 9.51
N VAL A 26 -26.28 14.58 10.67
CA VAL A 26 -26.71 13.72 11.77
C VAL A 26 -27.26 14.58 12.92
N ILE A 27 -28.55 14.48 13.20
CA ILE A 27 -29.20 15.19 14.29
C ILE A 27 -28.79 14.55 15.63
N PRO A 28 -28.35 15.34 16.62
CA PRO A 28 -28.01 14.84 17.95
C PRO A 28 -29.22 14.14 18.59
N GLN A 29 -28.98 12.96 19.17
CA GLN A 29 -30.05 12.14 19.77
C GLN A 29 -30.74 12.83 20.97
N VAL A 30 -30.00 13.63 21.75
CA VAL A 30 -30.48 14.23 23.02
C VAL A 30 -31.03 15.64 22.81
N LYS A 31 -30.51 16.36 21.81
CA LYS A 31 -30.84 17.77 21.55
C LYS A 31 -31.25 17.95 20.09
N THR A 32 -32.42 17.42 19.76
CA THR A 32 -32.94 17.38 18.38
C THR A 32 -33.25 18.76 17.79
N SER A 33 -33.27 19.82 18.61
CA SER A 33 -33.43 21.22 18.22
C SER A 33 -32.11 21.94 17.93
N GLU A 34 -30.96 21.35 18.24
CA GLU A 34 -29.64 21.94 17.93
C GLU A 34 -29.23 21.66 16.47
N GLN A 35 -28.22 22.41 15.99
CA GLN A 35 -27.70 22.23 14.64
C GLN A 35 -27.17 20.80 14.44
N PRO A 36 -27.48 20.15 13.31
CA PRO A 36 -27.01 18.79 13.04
C PRO A 36 -25.49 18.75 12.90
N TYR A 37 -24.89 17.64 13.31
CA TYR A 37 -23.48 17.38 13.03
C TYR A 37 -23.28 17.11 11.55
N TYR A 38 -22.21 17.68 10.99
CA TYR A 38 -21.76 17.34 9.66
C TYR A 38 -20.83 16.14 9.78
N THR A 39 -21.21 15.05 9.13
CA THR A 39 -20.47 13.80 9.16
C THR A 39 -20.16 13.38 7.74
N TRP A 40 -18.91 12.97 7.51
CA TRP A 40 -18.49 12.46 6.23
C TRP A 40 -17.56 11.27 6.38
N VAL A 41 -17.55 10.42 5.36
CA VAL A 41 -16.78 9.18 5.30
C VAL A 41 -16.22 9.00 3.90
N VAL A 42 -14.98 8.53 3.82
CA VAL A 42 -14.39 8.02 2.57
C VAL A 42 -14.44 6.51 2.58
N LEU A 43 -15.08 5.95 1.56
CA LEU A 43 -15.24 4.51 1.37
C LEU A 43 -14.48 4.05 0.14
N HIS A 44 -13.89 2.85 0.19
CA HIS A 44 -13.45 2.14 -0.98
C HIS A 44 -14.68 1.55 -1.71
N LYS A 45 -14.85 1.85 -3.00
CA LYS A 45 -16.02 1.52 -3.82
C LYS A 45 -16.25 0.01 -3.96
N GLU A 46 -15.17 -0.77 -4.07
CA GLU A 46 -15.26 -2.22 -4.30
C GLU A 46 -15.35 -3.03 -3.01
N THR A 47 -14.55 -2.71 -1.98
CA THR A 47 -14.47 -3.47 -0.73
C THR A 47 -15.40 -2.95 0.36
N GLY A 48 -15.96 -1.74 0.20
CA GLY A 48 -16.76 -1.08 1.23
C GLY A 48 -15.95 -0.61 2.46
N GLN A 49 -14.62 -0.73 2.42
CA GLN A 49 -13.76 -0.38 3.55
C GLN A 49 -13.79 1.13 3.83
N VAL A 50 -13.95 1.50 5.11
CA VAL A 50 -13.84 2.88 5.58
C VAL A 50 -12.37 3.28 5.65
N CYS A 51 -11.95 4.23 4.83
CA CYS A 51 -10.56 4.71 4.79
C CYS A 51 -10.32 5.81 5.83
N THR A 52 -11.29 6.71 5.97
CA THR A 52 -11.28 7.77 6.98
C THR A 52 -12.70 8.32 7.15
N ALA A 53 -12.97 8.90 8.31
CA ALA A 53 -14.25 9.52 8.63
C ALA A 53 -14.04 10.68 9.59
N GLU A 54 -14.89 11.69 9.50
CA GLU A 54 -14.87 12.82 10.43
C GLU A 54 -16.30 13.25 10.75
N CYS A 55 -16.47 13.76 11.96
CA CYS A 55 -17.72 14.33 12.42
C CYS A 55 -17.46 15.63 13.17
N THR A 56 -18.32 16.62 13.03
CA THR A 56 -18.20 17.89 13.80
C THR A 56 -18.64 17.78 15.26
N CYS A 57 -18.73 16.58 15.83
CA CYS A 57 -19.02 16.37 17.25
C CYS A 57 -17.72 16.40 18.07
N CYS A 58 -17.81 16.55 19.40
CA CYS A 58 -16.63 16.65 20.27
C CYS A 58 -15.63 15.47 20.18
N VAL A 59 -16.08 14.28 19.78
CA VAL A 59 -15.24 13.07 19.62
C VAL A 59 -14.92 12.78 18.14
N GLY A 60 -15.34 13.64 17.21
CA GLY A 60 -15.35 13.31 15.79
C GLY A 60 -13.99 13.37 15.10
N ILE A 61 -12.97 13.96 15.74
CA ILE A 61 -11.57 13.94 15.28
C ILE A 61 -11.00 12.51 15.34
N GLN A 62 -11.50 11.65 16.23
CA GLN A 62 -11.03 10.28 16.39
C GLN A 62 -11.73 9.27 15.46
N ALA A 63 -12.65 9.72 14.61
CA ALA A 63 -13.39 8.87 13.66
C ALA A 63 -14.25 7.73 14.27
N THR A 64 -14.43 7.67 15.59
CA THR A 64 -15.08 6.55 16.31
C THR A 64 -16.46 6.90 16.89
N CYS A 65 -17.01 8.08 16.59
CA CYS A 65 -18.25 8.51 17.22
C CYS A 65 -19.48 7.77 16.66
N LYS A 66 -20.52 7.62 17.50
CA LYS A 66 -21.79 6.97 17.11
C LYS A 66 -22.49 7.61 15.90
N HIS A 67 -22.20 8.87 15.59
CA HIS A 67 -22.76 9.57 14.43
C HIS A 67 -22.17 9.05 13.11
N ILE A 68 -20.89 8.67 13.11
CA ILE A 68 -20.24 8.03 11.95
C ILE A 68 -20.84 6.64 11.72
N SER A 69 -21.02 5.86 12.78
CA SER A 69 -21.71 4.56 12.71
C SER A 69 -23.12 4.72 12.16
N GLY A 70 -23.88 5.72 12.65
CA GLY A 70 -25.20 6.04 12.13
C GLY A 70 -25.19 6.32 10.62
N LEU A 71 -24.27 7.16 10.15
CA LEU A 71 -24.13 7.47 8.72
C LEU A 71 -23.84 6.21 7.88
N LEU A 72 -23.00 5.30 8.38
CA LEU A 72 -22.69 4.04 7.69
C LEU A 72 -23.92 3.13 7.59
N PHE A 73 -24.68 2.97 8.68
CA PHE A 73 -25.95 2.24 8.62
C PHE A 73 -26.93 2.87 7.64
N ALA A 74 -26.93 4.21 7.51
CA ALA A 74 -27.76 4.89 6.54
C ALA A 74 -27.38 4.63 5.09
N VAL A 75 -26.08 4.47 4.82
CA VAL A 75 -25.57 4.08 3.50
C VAL A 75 -25.99 2.66 3.16
N VAL A 76 -25.83 1.72 4.09
CA VAL A 76 -26.23 0.32 3.89
C VAL A 76 -27.74 0.23 3.60
N GLU A 77 -28.58 0.85 4.43
CA GLU A 77 -30.04 0.86 4.22
C GLU A 77 -30.39 1.51 2.86
N ALA A 78 -29.72 2.59 2.44
CA ALA A 78 -29.97 3.22 1.15
C ALA A 78 -29.60 2.32 -0.04
N VAL A 79 -28.52 1.54 0.08
CA VAL A 79 -28.10 0.56 -0.94
C VAL A 79 -29.05 -0.62 -0.97
N GLU A 80 -29.43 -1.18 0.18
CA GLU A 80 -30.40 -2.28 0.28
C GLU A 80 -31.79 -1.89 -0.25
N GLN A 81 -32.21 -0.65 -0.04
CA GLN A 81 -33.46 -0.10 -0.58
C GLN A 81 -33.37 0.27 -2.07
N GLY A 82 -32.24 0.03 -2.74
CA GLY A 82 -32.06 0.33 -4.17
C GLY A 82 -32.01 1.83 -4.50
N LYS A 83 -31.80 2.70 -3.50
CA LYS A 83 -31.69 4.17 -3.69
C LYS A 83 -30.36 4.61 -4.30
N ASN A 84 -29.50 3.66 -4.66
CA ASN A 84 -28.26 3.80 -5.43
C ASN A 84 -28.48 3.79 -6.96
N SER A 85 -29.73 3.70 -7.41
CA SER A 85 -30.13 3.72 -8.82
C SER A 85 -29.75 5.05 -9.51
N SER A 86 -29.13 4.97 -10.69
CA SER A 86 -28.76 6.12 -11.53
C SER A 86 -29.96 7.03 -11.81
N CYS A 87 -29.74 8.31 -12.13
CA CYS A 87 -30.81 9.26 -12.47
C CYS A 87 -31.75 8.78 -13.60
N THR A 88 -31.31 7.84 -14.43
CA THR A 88 -32.08 7.18 -15.49
C THR A 88 -32.95 6.00 -15.00
N SER A 89 -32.72 5.53 -13.78
CA SER A 89 -33.40 4.39 -13.16
C SER A 89 -34.36 4.84 -12.04
N GLN A 90 -34.41 6.14 -11.74
CA GLN A 90 -35.39 6.75 -10.83
C GLN A 90 -36.65 7.15 -11.59
N GLN A 91 -37.82 7.21 -10.91
CA GLN A 91 -39.05 7.72 -11.52
C GLN A 91 -38.83 9.13 -12.11
N GLN A 92 -39.35 9.36 -13.31
CA GLN A 92 -39.20 10.63 -14.02
C GLN A 92 -39.63 11.84 -13.15
N ALA A 93 -38.74 12.83 -13.05
CA ALA A 93 -38.98 14.06 -12.28
C ALA A 93 -39.50 15.22 -13.15
N TRP A 94 -39.30 15.16 -14.48
CA TRP A 94 -39.82 16.15 -15.42
C TRP A 94 -41.31 15.91 -15.69
N GLY A 95 -42.14 16.97 -15.58
CA GLY A 95 -43.59 16.90 -15.81
C GLY A 95 -44.44 16.55 -14.58
N GLN A 96 -43.84 16.43 -13.39
CA GLN A 96 -44.59 16.32 -12.14
C GLN A 96 -45.32 17.65 -11.87
N GLY A 97 -46.65 17.63 -11.83
CA GLY A 97 -47.44 18.82 -11.53
C GLY A 97 -47.09 19.39 -10.15
N PRO A 98 -47.04 20.72 -9.97
CA PRO A 98 -46.73 21.31 -8.66
C PRO A 98 -47.73 20.82 -7.61
N LYS A 99 -47.25 20.53 -6.39
CA LYS A 99 -48.16 20.32 -5.26
C LYS A 99 -48.98 21.59 -5.04
N LYS A 100 -50.28 21.43 -4.84
CA LYS A 100 -51.27 22.51 -4.76
C LYS A 100 -50.80 23.59 -3.78
N GLY A 101 -50.51 24.80 -4.29
CA GLY A 101 -50.14 25.96 -3.48
C GLY A 101 -48.66 26.32 -3.39
N GLN A 102 -47.74 25.61 -4.07
CA GLN A 102 -46.33 26.02 -4.14
C GLN A 102 -45.86 26.28 -5.58
N PRO A 103 -45.36 27.49 -5.90
CA PRO A 103 -44.70 27.73 -7.18
C PRO A 103 -43.37 26.98 -7.24
N VAL A 104 -43.08 26.34 -8.38
CA VAL A 104 -41.91 25.47 -8.55
C VAL A 104 -40.61 26.27 -8.65
N HIS A 105 -40.67 27.51 -9.11
CA HIS A 105 -39.54 28.44 -9.19
C HIS A 105 -40.03 29.87 -8.94
N ASP A 106 -39.16 30.71 -8.38
CA ASP A 106 -39.40 32.16 -8.35
C ASP A 106 -39.27 32.73 -9.77
N CYS A 107 -40.30 33.46 -10.22
CA CYS A 107 -40.32 34.06 -11.56
C CYS A 107 -39.18 35.08 -11.70
N GLN A 108 -38.17 34.75 -12.52
CA GLN A 108 -37.00 35.60 -12.71
C GLN A 108 -37.25 36.79 -13.66
N PHE A 109 -38.30 36.77 -14.49
CA PHE A 109 -38.42 37.76 -15.58
C PHE A 109 -39.76 38.48 -15.74
N ALA A 110 -40.82 38.07 -15.05
CA ALA A 110 -42.10 38.76 -15.12
C ALA A 110 -42.59 39.11 -13.71
N LYS A 111 -42.25 40.31 -13.24
CA LYS A 111 -42.88 40.94 -12.07
C LYS A 111 -43.81 42.04 -12.57
N ASN A 112 -44.99 42.16 -11.96
CA ASN A 112 -46.01 43.19 -12.20
C ASN A 112 -46.85 43.09 -13.48
N ILE A 113 -47.25 41.87 -13.91
CA ILE A 113 -48.35 41.76 -14.87
C ILE A 113 -49.66 41.87 -14.10
N LYS A 114 -50.40 42.97 -14.30
CA LYS A 114 -51.73 43.16 -13.73
C LYS A 114 -52.74 42.37 -14.56
N ILE A 115 -53.05 41.16 -14.13
CA ILE A 115 -54.12 40.36 -14.73
C ILE A 115 -55.45 40.98 -14.33
N VAL A 116 -56.11 41.66 -15.27
CA VAL A 116 -57.49 42.10 -15.10
C VAL A 116 -58.38 40.90 -15.38
N GLY A 117 -58.90 40.28 -14.33
CA GLY A 117 -59.79 39.14 -14.46
C GLY A 117 -61.15 39.58 -15.01
N VAL A 118 -61.42 39.29 -16.28
CA VAL A 118 -62.81 39.22 -16.77
C VAL A 118 -63.31 37.82 -16.41
N LYS A 119 -64.22 37.74 -15.44
CA LYS A 119 -64.95 36.49 -15.16
C LYS A 119 -65.94 36.24 -16.30
N ALA A 120 -65.52 35.49 -17.30
CA ALA A 120 -66.46 34.76 -18.13
C ALA A 120 -66.74 33.42 -17.42
N ASP A 121 -68.00 33.23 -17.04
CA ASP A 121 -68.49 32.07 -16.31
C ASP A 121 -68.52 30.85 -17.24
N VAL A 122 -67.53 29.94 -17.11
CA VAL A 122 -67.38 28.75 -17.97
C VAL A 122 -68.19 27.57 -17.45
N THR A 123 -69.29 27.82 -16.76
CA THR A 123 -70.20 26.76 -16.27
C THR A 123 -71.07 26.14 -17.36
N GLN A 124 -70.92 26.53 -18.63
CA GLN A 124 -71.76 26.03 -19.74
C GLN A 124 -70.99 25.58 -20.98
N GLN A 125 -69.96 24.74 -20.87
CA GLN A 125 -69.48 24.00 -22.05
C GLN A 125 -69.48 22.49 -21.83
N THR A 126 -70.33 21.87 -22.66
CA THR A 126 -70.72 20.48 -22.75
C THR A 126 -69.54 19.54 -23.01
N SER A 127 -69.70 18.35 -22.46
CA SER A 127 -68.82 17.20 -22.47
C SER A 127 -68.42 16.70 -23.86
N SER A 128 -67.21 16.99 -24.30
CA SER A 128 -66.45 16.12 -25.22
C SER A 128 -64.95 16.42 -25.11
N ARG A 129 -64.31 15.97 -24.03
CA ARG A 129 -62.84 15.94 -23.94
C ARG A 129 -62.34 14.72 -24.71
N ASN A 130 -61.87 14.91 -25.94
CA ASN A 130 -61.01 13.94 -26.60
C ASN A 130 -59.74 13.80 -25.75
N TYR A 131 -59.59 12.64 -25.10
CA TYR A 131 -58.51 12.38 -24.16
C TYR A 131 -57.22 12.11 -24.93
N ARG A 132 -56.11 12.71 -24.46
CA ARG A 132 -54.76 12.66 -25.06
C ARG A 132 -54.11 11.25 -25.07
N SER A 133 -54.85 10.18 -24.77
CA SER A 133 -54.34 8.82 -24.54
C SER A 133 -54.35 7.90 -25.76
N GLU A 134 -54.87 8.33 -26.91
CA GLU A 134 -54.89 7.50 -28.13
C GLU A 134 -53.63 7.64 -29.00
N PHE A 135 -52.63 8.43 -28.56
CA PHE A 135 -51.37 8.57 -29.29
C PHE A 135 -50.49 7.31 -29.14
N GLU A 136 -50.61 6.41 -30.09
CA GLU A 136 -49.78 5.21 -30.23
C GLU A 136 -48.65 5.48 -31.25
N PRO A 137 -47.39 5.68 -30.82
CA PRO A 137 -46.31 6.16 -31.70
C PRO A 137 -45.85 5.11 -32.73
N ARG A 138 -46.29 3.84 -32.59
CA ARG A 138 -46.00 2.78 -33.56
C ARG A 138 -46.73 3.03 -34.89
N VAL A 139 -46.07 2.77 -36.01
CA VAL A 139 -46.72 2.76 -37.35
C VAL A 139 -47.89 1.78 -37.37
N LEU A 140 -48.96 2.09 -38.12
CA LEU A 140 -50.24 1.36 -38.10
C LEU A 140 -50.06 -0.17 -38.25
N ALA A 141 -49.15 -0.62 -39.12
CA ALA A 141 -48.83 -2.04 -39.32
C ALA A 141 -48.33 -2.76 -38.06
N HIS A 142 -47.72 -2.04 -37.11
CA HIS A 142 -47.13 -2.58 -35.88
C HIS A 142 -48.01 -2.37 -34.64
N ARG A 143 -49.21 -1.78 -34.81
CA ARG A 143 -50.16 -1.58 -33.70
C ARG A 143 -50.96 -2.85 -33.38
N ASN A 144 -50.98 -3.82 -34.29
CA ASN A 144 -51.63 -5.10 -34.07
C ASN A 144 -50.94 -5.85 -32.92
N LYS A 145 -51.74 -6.32 -31.95
CA LYS A 145 -51.24 -7.15 -30.85
C LYS A 145 -50.73 -8.47 -31.43
N ARG A 146 -49.42 -8.70 -31.35
CA ARG A 146 -48.79 -9.96 -31.72
C ARG A 146 -48.42 -10.73 -30.45
N PRO A 147 -48.74 -12.03 -30.37
CA PRO A 147 -48.26 -12.87 -29.28
C PRO A 147 -46.74 -13.06 -29.38
N VAL A 148 -46.08 -13.33 -28.24
CA VAL A 148 -44.62 -13.42 -28.15
C VAL A 148 -44.03 -14.46 -29.12
N TYR A 149 -44.73 -15.57 -29.35
CA TYR A 149 -44.29 -16.62 -30.30
C TYR A 149 -44.34 -16.20 -31.78
N ALA A 150 -44.97 -15.07 -32.12
CA ALA A 150 -45.00 -14.54 -33.48
C ALA A 150 -43.74 -13.74 -33.85
N PHE A 151 -42.85 -13.52 -32.88
CA PHE A 151 -41.54 -12.90 -33.09
C PHE A 151 -40.50 -14.01 -33.29
N ASN A 152 -39.58 -13.83 -34.25
CA ASN A 152 -38.47 -14.76 -34.47
C ASN A 152 -37.37 -14.47 -33.44
N ILE A 153 -37.57 -15.01 -32.23
CA ILE A 153 -36.71 -14.76 -31.06
C ILE A 153 -35.34 -15.43 -31.25
N ASP A 154 -35.29 -16.57 -31.94
CA ASP A 154 -34.04 -17.31 -32.19
C ASP A 154 -33.09 -16.50 -33.10
N ALA A 155 -33.60 -15.90 -34.18
CA ALA A 155 -32.80 -15.00 -35.02
C ALA A 155 -32.27 -13.78 -34.24
N LEU A 156 -33.04 -13.28 -33.27
CA LEU A 156 -32.62 -12.17 -32.42
C LEU A 156 -31.52 -12.61 -31.43
N ALA A 157 -31.58 -13.85 -30.94
CA ALA A 157 -30.56 -14.44 -30.07
C ALA A 157 -29.23 -14.64 -30.82
N ASP A 158 -29.30 -15.08 -32.08
CA ASP A 158 -28.14 -15.27 -32.95
C ASP A 158 -27.43 -13.93 -33.25
N ILE A 159 -28.19 -12.88 -33.59
CA ILE A 159 -27.63 -11.56 -33.90
C ILE A 159 -26.99 -10.92 -32.65
N THR A 160 -27.51 -11.20 -31.46
CA THR A 160 -26.99 -10.64 -30.21
C THR A 160 -25.89 -11.49 -29.57
N ASN A 161 -25.54 -12.62 -30.19
CA ASN A 161 -24.51 -13.54 -29.74
C ASN A 161 -24.67 -13.94 -28.25
N GLY A 162 -25.93 -14.08 -27.80
CA GLY A 162 -26.26 -14.46 -26.41
C GLY A 162 -26.10 -13.37 -25.34
N ASN A 163 -25.72 -12.13 -25.69
CA ASN A 163 -25.48 -11.07 -24.69
C ASN A 163 -26.75 -10.41 -24.14
N CYS A 164 -27.94 -10.76 -24.66
CA CYS A 164 -29.21 -10.30 -24.11
C CYS A 164 -29.75 -11.33 -23.12
N GLY A 165 -29.72 -11.00 -21.82
CA GLY A 165 -30.16 -11.91 -20.75
C GLY A 165 -31.61 -12.38 -20.86
N MET A 166 -32.49 -11.63 -21.55
CA MET A 166 -33.87 -12.06 -21.81
C MET A 166 -33.94 -13.22 -22.82
N LEU A 167 -32.99 -13.31 -23.76
CA LEU A 167 -32.96 -14.34 -24.80
C LEU A 167 -32.37 -15.67 -24.31
N MET A 168 -31.64 -15.64 -23.19
CA MET A 168 -31.09 -16.83 -22.52
C MET A 168 -32.17 -17.79 -22.00
N TYR A 169 -33.38 -17.31 -21.72
CA TYR A 169 -34.47 -18.08 -21.13
C TYR A 169 -35.64 -18.33 -22.11
N VAL A 170 -35.50 -17.90 -23.37
CA VAL A 170 -36.60 -17.90 -24.36
C VAL A 170 -36.23 -18.67 -25.64
N LYS A 171 -35.06 -19.35 -25.68
CA LYS A 171 -34.73 -20.29 -26.76
C LYS A 171 -35.81 -21.37 -26.84
N GLN A 172 -36.44 -21.48 -28.01
CA GLN A 172 -37.55 -22.43 -28.22
C GLN A 172 -37.04 -23.84 -28.54
N GLN A 173 -35.78 -23.98 -28.96
CA GLN A 173 -35.15 -25.29 -29.19
C GLN A 173 -34.29 -25.71 -28.01
N ALA A 174 -34.57 -26.89 -27.47
CA ALA A 174 -33.75 -27.53 -26.46
C ALA A 174 -32.35 -27.83 -27.05
N ASP A 175 -31.30 -27.40 -26.36
CA ASP A 175 -29.93 -27.77 -26.69
C ASP A 175 -29.75 -29.28 -26.42
N PRO A 176 -29.49 -30.11 -27.45
CA PRO A 176 -29.33 -31.55 -27.28
C PRO A 176 -28.10 -31.94 -26.44
N ALA A 177 -27.17 -31.00 -26.18
CA ALA A 177 -26.02 -31.21 -25.31
C ALA A 177 -26.26 -30.76 -23.85
N HIS A 178 -27.41 -30.17 -23.54
CA HIS A 178 -27.72 -29.68 -22.19
C HIS A 178 -28.18 -30.82 -21.29
N GLN A 179 -27.22 -31.58 -20.76
CA GLN A 179 -27.48 -32.48 -19.64
C GLN A 179 -27.59 -31.65 -18.36
N THR A 180 -28.66 -31.86 -17.59
CA THR A 180 -28.78 -31.33 -16.23
C THR A 180 -27.59 -31.82 -15.40
N PRO A 181 -26.79 -30.93 -14.79
CA PRO A 181 -25.64 -31.35 -13.99
C PRO A 181 -26.13 -32.26 -12.87
N ASN A 182 -25.60 -33.48 -12.79
CA ASN A 182 -25.88 -34.36 -11.67
C ASN A 182 -25.16 -33.83 -10.44
N ILE A 183 -25.88 -33.11 -9.59
CA ILE A 183 -25.40 -32.55 -8.31
C ILE A 183 -24.90 -33.61 -7.31
N HIS A 184 -25.08 -34.90 -7.60
CA HIS A 184 -24.56 -36.01 -6.80
C HIS A 184 -23.36 -36.71 -7.45
N ALA A 185 -22.91 -36.28 -8.62
CA ALA A 185 -21.71 -36.78 -9.28
C ALA A 185 -20.57 -35.77 -9.12
N TYR A 186 -19.96 -35.71 -7.94
CA TYR A 186 -18.68 -35.01 -7.77
C TYR A 186 -17.55 -35.96 -8.15
N VAL A 187 -16.64 -35.47 -9.00
CA VAL A 187 -15.50 -36.25 -9.51
C VAL A 187 -14.35 -36.30 -8.49
N LYS A 188 -14.37 -35.42 -7.48
CA LYS A 188 -13.35 -35.34 -6.43
C LYS A 188 -13.86 -34.52 -5.25
N GLU A 189 -13.64 -35.00 -4.03
CA GLU A 189 -13.61 -34.15 -2.84
C GLU A 189 -12.27 -33.39 -2.83
N GLU A 190 -12.31 -32.07 -2.81
CA GLU A 190 -11.14 -31.24 -2.49
C GLU A 190 -11.35 -30.69 -1.08
N GLU A 191 -10.53 -31.15 -0.13
CA GLU A 191 -10.37 -30.47 1.14
C GLU A 191 -9.63 -29.14 0.88
N VAL A 192 -10.29 -28.02 1.20
CA VAL A 192 -9.62 -26.72 1.24
C VAL A 192 -8.82 -26.68 2.53
N GLU A 193 -7.55 -27.11 2.49
CA GLU A 193 -6.63 -26.85 3.61
C GLU A 193 -6.54 -25.32 3.80
N THR A 194 -6.97 -24.84 4.96
CA THR A 194 -6.64 -23.48 5.41
C THR A 194 -5.12 -23.36 5.37
N THR A 195 -4.60 -22.58 4.43
CA THR A 195 -3.16 -22.41 4.23
C THR A 195 -2.50 -22.05 5.55
N ARG A 196 -1.67 -22.95 6.08
CA ARG A 196 -0.85 -22.64 7.25
C ARG A 196 0.02 -21.42 6.91
N GLY A 197 0.11 -20.47 7.83
CA GLY A 197 0.98 -19.30 7.66
C GLY A 197 2.44 -19.72 7.50
N VAL A 198 3.21 -18.97 6.71
CA VAL A 198 4.66 -19.18 6.62
C VAL A 198 5.27 -18.93 7.99
N LEU A 199 6.03 -19.88 8.54
CA LEU A 199 6.66 -19.70 9.85
C LEU A 199 7.86 -18.74 9.76
N THR A 200 8.15 -18.04 10.83
CA THR A 200 9.46 -17.42 11.07
C THR A 200 10.50 -18.50 11.43
N VAL A 201 11.79 -18.17 11.32
CA VAL A 201 12.86 -19.10 11.72
C VAL A 201 12.80 -19.43 13.21
N GLU A 202 12.41 -18.46 14.03
CA GLU A 202 12.25 -18.66 15.47
C GLU A 202 11.10 -19.62 15.79
N GLU A 203 9.94 -19.44 15.16
CA GLU A 203 8.78 -20.34 15.34
C GLU A 203 9.10 -21.77 14.86
N ALA A 204 9.76 -21.91 13.71
CA ALA A 204 10.19 -23.22 13.20
C ALA A 204 11.20 -23.90 14.13
N HIS A 205 12.15 -23.14 14.68
CA HIS A 205 13.13 -23.65 15.63
C HIS A 205 12.48 -24.11 16.95
N GLN A 206 11.52 -23.32 17.47
CA GLN A 206 10.76 -23.67 18.68
C GLN A 206 9.89 -24.91 18.47
N LYS A 207 9.19 -25.00 17.34
CA LYS A 207 8.33 -26.12 16.99
C LYS A 207 9.11 -27.42 16.82
N SER A 208 10.31 -27.32 16.28
CA SER A 208 11.24 -28.45 16.13
C SER A 208 11.85 -28.91 17.48
N SER A 209 11.53 -28.24 18.61
CA SER A 209 12.05 -28.56 19.96
C SER A 209 13.59 -28.68 20.04
N GLY A 210 14.33 -27.91 19.25
CA GLY A 210 15.80 -28.04 19.17
C GLY A 210 16.27 -29.29 18.41
N GLY A 211 15.44 -29.83 17.52
CA GLY A 211 15.78 -30.90 16.59
C GLY A 211 16.94 -30.56 15.64
N SER A 212 17.22 -31.46 14.70
CA SER A 212 18.30 -31.27 13.74
C SER A 212 18.07 -30.05 12.84
N ALA A 213 19.12 -29.58 12.16
CA ALA A 213 18.97 -28.47 11.21
C ALA A 213 17.96 -28.78 10.10
N ASP A 214 17.91 -30.04 9.67
CA ASP A 214 16.99 -30.50 8.63
C ASP A 214 15.53 -30.46 9.09
N ASP A 215 15.26 -30.74 10.37
CA ASP A 215 13.91 -30.62 10.95
C ASP A 215 13.42 -29.17 10.91
N VAL A 216 14.28 -28.22 11.27
CA VAL A 216 13.94 -26.78 11.23
C VAL A 216 13.71 -26.33 9.78
N ILE A 217 14.52 -26.80 8.83
CA ILE A 217 14.36 -26.46 7.41
C ILE A 217 13.05 -27.02 6.87
N LYS A 218 12.68 -28.25 7.25
CA LYS A 218 11.42 -28.88 6.87
C LYS A 218 10.21 -28.10 7.38
N GLU A 219 10.25 -27.59 8.61
CA GLU A 219 9.19 -26.74 9.15
C GLU A 219 9.10 -25.37 8.46
N LEU A 220 10.17 -24.91 7.80
CA LEU A 220 10.18 -23.66 7.04
C LEU A 220 9.72 -23.82 5.58
N GLU A 221 9.52 -25.05 5.11
CA GLU A 221 9.05 -25.31 3.75
C GLU A 221 7.76 -24.55 3.46
N LEU A 222 7.71 -23.95 2.27
CA LEU A 222 6.59 -23.16 1.81
C LEU A 222 6.37 -23.40 0.32
N ASN A 223 5.13 -23.32 -0.12
CA ASN A 223 4.78 -23.38 -1.53
C ASN A 223 4.76 -21.97 -2.16
N HIS A 224 4.65 -21.94 -3.50
CA HIS A 224 4.63 -20.69 -4.27
C HIS A 224 3.47 -19.76 -3.91
N HIS A 225 2.31 -20.31 -3.53
CA HIS A 225 1.16 -19.50 -3.13
C HIS A 225 1.43 -18.79 -1.79
N GLN A 226 1.94 -19.51 -0.79
CA GLN A 226 2.38 -18.94 0.49
C GLN A 226 3.48 -17.89 0.32
N GLN A 227 4.43 -18.12 -0.58
CA GLN A 227 5.47 -17.16 -0.92
C GLN A 227 4.88 -15.84 -1.46
N ILE A 228 3.94 -15.91 -2.42
CA ILE A 228 3.27 -14.73 -2.97
C ILE A 228 2.47 -13.99 -1.88
N LEU A 229 1.72 -14.72 -1.05
CA LEU A 229 0.95 -14.13 0.04
C LEU A 229 1.86 -13.37 0.99
N LEU A 230 2.95 -13.99 1.43
CA LEU A 230 3.93 -13.34 2.29
C LEU A 230 4.53 -12.09 1.63
N ALA A 231 4.90 -12.16 0.35
CA ALA A 231 5.42 -11.02 -0.39
C ALA A 231 4.40 -9.86 -0.49
N ASN A 232 3.11 -10.17 -0.61
CA ASN A 232 2.05 -9.16 -0.65
C ASN A 232 1.76 -8.54 0.72
N GLU A 233 1.67 -9.35 1.77
CA GLU A 233 1.44 -8.87 3.14
C GLU A 233 2.60 -8.02 3.66
N THR A 234 3.81 -8.33 3.21
CA THR A 234 5.03 -7.60 3.57
C THR A 234 5.41 -6.51 2.56
N LYS A 235 4.52 -6.13 1.63
CA LYS A 235 4.77 -5.12 0.57
C LYS A 235 5.24 -3.76 1.08
N LYS A 236 4.85 -3.37 2.30
CA LYS A 236 5.29 -2.13 2.95
C LYS A 236 6.71 -2.20 3.55
N GLN A 237 7.40 -3.33 3.40
CA GLN A 237 8.78 -3.58 3.81
C GLN A 237 9.11 -3.04 5.21
N ALA A 238 9.97 -2.02 5.33
CA ALA A 238 10.43 -1.46 6.60
C ALA A 238 9.30 -0.90 7.49
N SER A 239 8.11 -0.64 6.94
CA SER A 239 6.93 -0.23 7.72
C SER A 239 6.05 -1.40 8.14
N SER A 240 6.42 -2.64 7.80
CA SER A 240 5.73 -3.88 8.18
C SER A 240 6.48 -4.60 9.29
N THR A 241 5.80 -4.84 10.40
CA THR A 241 6.33 -5.64 11.51
C THR A 241 6.54 -7.09 11.08
N LEU A 242 5.61 -7.64 10.31
CA LEU A 242 5.67 -8.98 9.73
C LEU A 242 6.91 -9.16 8.84
N TRP A 243 7.20 -8.16 7.99
CA TRP A 243 8.42 -8.13 7.17
C TRP A 243 9.68 -8.19 8.04
N THR A 244 9.69 -7.43 9.14
CA THR A 244 10.83 -7.40 10.07
C THR A 244 11.01 -8.74 10.77
N GLN A 245 9.92 -9.33 11.28
CA GLN A 245 9.93 -10.63 11.97
C GLN A 245 10.44 -11.75 11.07
N HIS A 246 9.93 -11.85 9.84
CA HIS A 246 10.36 -12.89 8.90
C HIS A 246 11.80 -12.77 8.40
N ARG A 247 12.43 -11.60 8.57
CA ARG A 247 13.85 -11.41 8.22
C ARG A 247 14.80 -11.86 9.31
N ILE A 248 14.35 -11.88 10.57
CA ILE A 248 15.17 -12.34 11.69
C ILE A 248 15.49 -13.82 11.49
N GLY A 249 16.77 -14.15 11.44
CA GLY A 249 17.25 -15.50 11.20
C GLY A 249 17.23 -15.95 9.74
N ARG A 250 16.65 -15.17 8.80
CA ARG A 250 16.78 -15.46 7.37
C ARG A 250 17.93 -14.70 6.75
N ILE A 251 18.75 -15.38 5.96
CA ILE A 251 19.84 -14.75 5.21
C ILE A 251 19.21 -13.93 4.08
N THR A 252 19.25 -12.61 4.22
CA THR A 252 18.65 -11.71 3.23
C THR A 252 19.62 -11.39 2.09
N ALA A 253 19.12 -11.17 0.88
CA ALA A 253 19.93 -10.91 -0.32
C ALA A 253 21.03 -9.86 -0.12
N SER A 254 20.74 -8.77 0.61
CA SER A 254 21.67 -7.67 0.86
C SER A 254 22.86 -8.05 1.75
N VAL A 255 22.78 -9.14 2.52
CA VAL A 255 23.86 -9.62 3.40
C VAL A 255 24.41 -10.98 2.97
N ALA A 256 23.81 -11.62 1.97
CA ALA A 256 24.17 -12.97 1.53
C ALA A 256 25.65 -13.07 1.11
N GLY A 257 26.18 -12.08 0.38
CA GLY A 257 27.59 -12.04 -0.01
C GLY A 257 28.54 -12.01 1.20
N ASP A 258 28.26 -11.14 2.17
CA ASP A 258 29.03 -11.05 3.42
C ASP A 258 28.97 -12.36 4.23
N CYS A 259 27.78 -12.98 4.29
CA CYS A 259 27.57 -14.24 5.01
C CYS A 259 28.38 -15.37 4.37
N ALA A 260 28.31 -15.50 3.04
CA ALA A 260 29.09 -16.49 2.30
C ALA A 260 30.61 -16.26 2.43
N ALA A 261 31.06 -15.01 2.41
CA ALA A 261 32.47 -14.66 2.59
C ALA A 261 33.00 -14.92 4.01
N SER A 262 32.10 -15.05 4.99
CA SER A 262 32.47 -15.37 6.38
C SER A 262 32.70 -16.86 6.64
N ILE A 263 32.41 -17.71 5.65
CA ILE A 263 32.73 -19.13 5.64
C ILE A 263 34.13 -19.31 5.06
N LYS A 264 35.07 -19.75 5.90
CA LYS A 264 36.46 -20.04 5.54
C LYS A 264 36.72 -21.53 5.68
N GLU A 265 37.87 -21.99 5.20
CA GLU A 265 38.30 -23.40 5.33
C GLU A 265 38.30 -23.88 6.79
N ASN A 266 38.63 -22.98 7.73
CA ASN A 266 38.69 -23.28 9.17
C ASN A 266 37.33 -23.09 9.88
N GLY A 267 36.23 -22.90 9.14
CA GLY A 267 34.87 -22.72 9.67
C GLY A 267 34.35 -21.28 9.63
N LEU A 268 33.26 -21.03 10.37
CA LEU A 268 32.54 -19.76 10.41
C LEU A 268 33.25 -18.74 11.31
N SER A 269 33.64 -17.58 10.75
CA SER A 269 34.23 -16.46 11.52
C SER A 269 33.31 -15.24 11.66
N GLY A 270 32.04 -15.36 11.26
CA GLY A 270 31.14 -14.23 10.99
C GLY A 270 30.24 -13.76 12.13
N HIS A 271 30.76 -13.48 13.34
CA HIS A 271 29.91 -13.02 14.46
C HIS A 271 29.12 -11.73 14.12
N SER A 272 29.72 -10.78 13.39
CA SER A 272 29.01 -9.58 12.94
C SER A 272 27.91 -9.87 11.94
N GLN A 273 28.12 -10.84 11.05
CA GLN A 273 27.15 -11.23 10.03
C GLN A 273 25.98 -11.96 10.68
N ILE A 274 26.26 -12.84 11.65
CA ILE A 274 25.24 -13.48 12.47
C ILE A 274 24.40 -12.41 13.18
N ALA A 275 25.03 -11.44 13.85
CA ALA A 275 24.33 -10.34 14.52
C ALA A 275 23.45 -9.51 13.56
N LYS A 276 23.91 -9.27 12.32
CA LYS A 276 23.11 -8.59 11.29
C LYS A 276 21.87 -9.40 10.89
N VAL A 277 22.03 -10.70 10.64
CA VAL A 277 20.93 -11.60 10.25
C VAL A 277 19.93 -11.83 11.40
N MET A 278 20.42 -11.85 12.64
CA MET A 278 19.59 -11.97 13.84
C MET A 278 18.94 -10.64 14.28
N GLY A 279 19.23 -9.53 13.60
CA GLY A 279 18.65 -8.23 13.93
C GLY A 279 19.10 -7.65 15.28
N TYR A 280 20.30 -8.00 15.75
CA TYR A 280 20.81 -7.52 17.05
C TYR A 280 21.37 -6.11 17.03
N TYR A 281 21.59 -5.53 15.85
CA TYR A 281 21.95 -4.13 15.72
C TYR A 281 20.69 -3.29 15.65
N ASP A 282 20.70 -2.17 16.39
CA ASP A 282 19.64 -1.17 16.27
C ASP A 282 19.50 -0.71 14.82
N SER A 283 18.26 -0.41 14.41
CA SER A 283 17.99 0.12 13.09
C SER A 283 18.84 1.38 12.87
N PRO A 284 19.80 1.36 11.92
CA PRO A 284 20.70 2.47 11.75
C PRO A 284 19.92 3.68 11.22
N HIS A 285 19.79 4.71 12.05
CA HIS A 285 19.26 6.02 11.64
C HIS A 285 20.38 6.77 10.91
N SER A 286 20.71 6.33 9.69
CA SER A 286 21.73 6.97 8.87
C SER A 286 21.11 7.88 7.82
N SER A 287 21.75 9.02 7.55
CA SER A 287 21.35 9.92 6.46
C SER A 287 21.29 9.21 5.11
N ALA A 288 22.14 8.19 4.90
CA ALA A 288 22.16 7.41 3.68
C ALA A 288 20.89 6.55 3.49
N LEU A 289 20.37 5.94 4.56
CA LEU A 289 19.12 5.16 4.50
C LEU A 289 17.90 6.06 4.30
N THR A 290 17.83 7.18 5.02
CA THR A 290 16.76 8.18 4.83
C THR A 290 16.78 8.72 3.39
N TRP A 291 17.97 9.06 2.88
CA TRP A 291 18.15 9.50 1.49
C TRP A 291 17.68 8.45 0.48
N GLY A 292 18.11 7.20 0.66
CA GLY A 292 17.70 6.09 -0.21
C GLY A 292 16.19 5.97 -0.31
N ARG A 293 15.51 5.87 0.84
CA ARG A 293 14.04 5.78 0.94
C ARG A 293 13.32 6.95 0.30
N MET A 294 13.83 8.18 0.49
CA MET A 294 13.22 9.38 -0.11
C MET A 294 13.35 9.41 -1.64
N GLN A 295 14.48 8.93 -2.19
CA GLN A 295 14.77 9.04 -3.63
C GLN A 295 14.26 7.84 -4.44
N GLU A 296 14.00 6.71 -3.80
CA GLU A 296 13.57 5.46 -4.47
C GLU A 296 12.29 5.63 -5.32
N PRO A 297 11.21 6.29 -4.87
CA PRO A 297 10.02 6.50 -5.71
C PRO A 297 10.31 7.37 -6.94
N VAL A 298 11.24 8.32 -6.82
CA VAL A 298 11.65 9.19 -7.94
C VAL A 298 12.46 8.39 -8.95
N ALA A 299 13.40 7.57 -8.48
CA ALA A 299 14.19 6.68 -9.32
C ALA A 299 13.32 5.67 -10.07
N ARG A 300 12.33 5.07 -9.40
CA ARG A 300 11.37 4.13 -10.01
C ARG A 300 10.57 4.78 -11.13
N LYS A 301 10.06 6.00 -10.91
CA LYS A 301 9.34 6.78 -11.95
C LYS A 301 10.25 7.08 -13.14
N GLN A 302 11.49 7.51 -12.88
CA GLN A 302 12.48 7.79 -13.93
C GLN A 302 12.82 6.52 -14.72
N TYR A 303 12.97 5.38 -14.04
CA TYR A 303 13.18 4.09 -14.68
C TYR A 303 12.03 3.68 -15.60
N VAL A 304 10.77 3.77 -15.14
CA VAL A 304 9.61 3.42 -15.99
C VAL A 304 9.55 4.28 -17.25
N ALA A 305 9.85 5.58 -17.13
CA ALA A 305 9.96 6.47 -18.28
C ALA A 305 11.13 6.07 -19.21
N TRP A 306 12.30 5.81 -18.64
CA TRP A 306 13.49 5.36 -19.38
C TRP A 306 13.22 4.06 -20.12
N HIS A 307 12.66 3.04 -19.46
CA HIS A 307 12.39 1.73 -20.08
C HIS A 307 11.41 1.86 -21.26
N ARG A 308 10.37 2.70 -21.14
CA ARG A 308 9.44 2.97 -22.25
C ARG A 308 10.13 3.62 -23.46
N LEU A 309 11.05 4.55 -23.22
CA LEU A 309 11.75 5.27 -24.28
C LEU A 309 12.89 4.46 -24.90
N HIS A 310 13.70 3.82 -24.07
CA HIS A 310 14.89 3.07 -24.47
C HIS A 310 14.51 1.82 -25.28
N TYR A 311 13.57 1.02 -24.77
CA TYR A 311 13.10 -0.19 -25.45
C TYR A 311 11.91 0.06 -26.40
N LYS A 312 11.33 1.27 -26.40
CA LYS A 312 10.12 1.61 -27.19
C LYS A 312 8.89 0.75 -26.85
N HIS A 313 8.80 0.26 -25.61
CA HIS A 313 7.70 -0.58 -25.14
C HIS A 313 6.59 0.26 -24.47
N LYS A 314 5.33 -0.05 -24.76
CA LYS A 314 4.16 0.56 -24.12
C LYS A 314 3.66 -0.30 -22.95
N GLY A 315 2.94 0.31 -22.00
CA GLY A 315 2.30 -0.43 -20.90
C GLY A 315 3.24 -0.97 -19.82
N VAL A 316 4.51 -0.55 -19.79
CA VAL A 316 5.46 -0.96 -18.75
C VAL A 316 5.01 -0.42 -17.40
N THR A 317 4.90 -1.30 -16.41
CA THR A 317 4.66 -0.94 -15.00
C THR A 317 5.78 -1.47 -14.13
N CYS A 318 5.96 -0.83 -12.97
CA CYS A 318 6.84 -1.32 -11.93
C CYS A 318 6.13 -1.15 -10.59
N GLU A 319 5.89 -2.27 -9.91
CA GLU A 319 5.15 -2.31 -8.65
C GLU A 319 6.07 -2.65 -7.49
N GLU A 320 5.83 -2.05 -6.33
CA GLU A 320 6.52 -2.42 -5.10
C GLU A 320 6.14 -3.85 -4.67
N THR A 321 7.07 -4.51 -3.99
CA THR A 321 6.90 -5.88 -3.49
C THR A 321 7.49 -6.04 -2.09
N GLY A 322 7.08 -7.08 -1.38
CA GLY A 322 7.60 -7.41 -0.05
C GLY A 322 8.75 -8.42 -0.05
N LEU A 323 8.73 -9.28 0.96
CA LEU A 323 9.71 -10.33 1.21
C LEU A 323 9.36 -11.61 0.45
N TRP A 324 10.26 -12.03 -0.42
CA TRP A 324 10.25 -13.30 -1.13
C TRP A 324 11.17 -14.26 -0.42
N VAL A 325 10.61 -15.30 0.20
CA VAL A 325 11.38 -16.41 0.80
C VAL A 325 11.65 -17.44 -0.29
N ASN A 326 12.88 -17.92 -0.43
CA ASN A 326 13.21 -18.91 -1.44
C ASN A 326 12.53 -20.25 -1.12
N ILE A 327 11.87 -20.87 -2.11
CA ILE A 327 11.10 -22.11 -1.92
C ILE A 327 12.02 -23.30 -1.62
N ASP A 328 13.13 -23.44 -2.34
CA ASP A 328 14.08 -24.56 -2.19
C ASP A 328 15.00 -24.41 -0.97
N CYS A 329 15.21 -23.16 -0.54
CA CYS A 329 16.08 -22.77 0.57
C CYS A 329 15.37 -21.74 1.46
N PRO A 330 14.36 -22.14 2.27
CA PRO A 330 13.51 -21.23 3.06
C PRO A 330 14.22 -20.35 4.10
N TYR A 331 15.49 -20.64 4.38
CA TYR A 331 16.39 -19.83 5.19
C TYR A 331 17.01 -18.63 4.44
N VAL A 332 16.76 -18.50 3.13
CA VAL A 332 17.17 -17.37 2.29
C VAL A 332 15.95 -16.57 1.87
N ALA A 333 16.05 -15.24 1.89
CA ALA A 333 14.98 -14.36 1.45
C ALA A 333 15.49 -13.08 0.78
N ALA A 334 14.61 -12.41 0.04
CA ALA A 334 14.95 -11.17 -0.64
C ALA A 334 13.78 -10.19 -0.67
N SER A 335 14.06 -8.90 -0.70
CA SER A 335 13.07 -7.85 -0.94
C SER A 335 13.58 -6.98 -2.08
N PRO A 336 13.19 -7.27 -3.34
CA PRO A 336 13.47 -6.39 -4.48
C PRO A 336 12.76 -5.04 -4.32
N ASP A 337 13.29 -3.99 -4.97
CA ASP A 337 12.68 -2.65 -4.94
C ASP A 337 11.45 -2.52 -5.85
N GLY A 338 11.27 -3.49 -6.75
CA GLY A 338 10.03 -3.65 -7.50
C GLY A 338 10.00 -4.84 -8.45
N ILE A 339 8.80 -5.13 -8.95
CA ILE A 339 8.52 -6.08 -10.02
C ILE A 339 8.15 -5.28 -11.26
N VAL A 340 8.91 -5.48 -12.32
CA VAL A 340 8.70 -4.86 -13.63
C VAL A 340 7.78 -5.77 -14.43
N ARG A 341 6.66 -5.23 -14.93
CA ARG A 341 5.78 -5.93 -15.87
C ARG A 341 5.91 -5.31 -17.25
N CYS A 342 6.22 -6.13 -18.25
CA CYS A 342 6.38 -5.68 -19.62
C CYS A 342 5.99 -6.80 -20.60
N HIS A 343 4.97 -6.58 -21.43
CA HIS A 343 4.49 -7.59 -22.38
C HIS A 343 5.53 -8.04 -23.42
N VAL A 344 6.59 -7.25 -23.63
CA VAL A 344 7.64 -7.56 -24.62
C VAL A 344 8.90 -8.13 -23.97
N CYS A 345 9.30 -7.61 -22.80
CA CYS A 345 10.48 -8.10 -22.07
C CYS A 345 10.20 -9.32 -21.19
N GLY A 346 8.93 -9.62 -20.94
CA GLY A 346 8.51 -10.45 -19.81
C GLY A 346 8.53 -9.67 -18.50
N ASP A 347 8.26 -10.39 -17.43
CA ASP A 347 8.32 -9.87 -16.07
C ASP A 347 9.73 -10.06 -15.48
N GLY A 348 10.15 -9.12 -14.65
CA GLY A 348 11.47 -9.16 -14.01
C GLY A 348 11.53 -8.26 -12.78
N LEU A 349 12.72 -8.09 -12.23
CA LEU A 349 12.93 -7.32 -11.01
C LEU A 349 13.52 -5.94 -11.27
N LEU A 350 13.35 -5.06 -10.29
CA LEU A 350 14.02 -3.76 -10.20
C LEU A 350 14.82 -3.68 -8.90
N GLU A 351 16.06 -3.22 -9.00
CA GLU A 351 16.91 -2.88 -7.86
C GLU A 351 17.46 -1.46 -8.06
N ILE A 352 17.31 -0.58 -7.07
CA ILE A 352 17.60 0.84 -7.14
C ILE A 352 18.63 1.23 -6.09
N LYS A 353 19.74 1.83 -6.53
CA LYS A 353 20.74 2.44 -5.66
C LYS A 353 20.80 3.94 -5.85
N ASN A 354 20.53 4.67 -4.76
CA ASN A 354 20.67 6.12 -4.67
C ASN A 354 21.88 6.45 -3.76
N PRO A 355 23.12 6.55 -4.28
CA PRO A 355 24.31 6.74 -3.44
C PRO A 355 24.28 8.09 -2.72
N TYR A 356 24.30 8.10 -1.39
CA TYR A 356 24.26 9.33 -0.59
C TYR A 356 25.55 10.15 -0.69
N THR A 357 26.71 9.53 -0.48
CA THR A 357 28.02 10.22 -0.48
C THR A 357 28.32 10.88 -1.83
N HIS A 358 27.92 10.24 -2.93
CA HIS A 358 28.16 10.70 -4.30
C HIS A 358 26.88 11.21 -4.99
N ARG A 359 25.88 11.61 -4.21
CA ARG A 359 24.56 12.01 -4.72
C ARG A 359 24.59 13.16 -5.74
N LEU A 360 25.61 14.00 -5.70
CA LEU A 360 25.76 15.15 -6.60
C LEU A 360 26.64 14.84 -7.83
N CYS A 361 27.27 13.66 -7.89
CA CYS A 361 28.14 13.29 -9.00
C CYS A 361 27.33 12.86 -10.23
N GLU A 362 27.87 13.11 -11.41
CA GLU A 362 27.43 12.40 -12.61
C GLU A 362 27.77 10.91 -12.48
N ILE A 363 27.03 10.07 -13.20
CA ILE A 363 27.20 8.63 -13.20
C ILE A 363 28.59 8.23 -13.71
N GLN A 364 29.09 8.90 -14.75
CA GLN A 364 30.45 8.66 -15.25
C GLN A 364 31.49 8.96 -14.18
N ASP A 365 31.41 10.09 -13.48
CA ASP A 365 32.33 10.40 -12.38
C ASP A 365 32.19 9.41 -11.23
N PHE A 366 30.95 9.05 -10.87
CA PHE A 366 30.67 8.07 -9.81
C PHE A 366 31.32 6.72 -10.11
N SER A 367 31.37 6.28 -11.38
CA SER A 367 32.01 5.00 -11.76
C SER A 367 33.51 4.93 -11.44
N THR A 368 34.17 6.09 -11.37
CA THR A 368 35.61 6.20 -11.07
C THR A 368 35.92 6.30 -9.57
N LYS A 369 34.90 6.54 -8.73
CA LYS A 369 35.11 6.72 -7.29
C LYS A 369 35.42 5.39 -6.61
N LYS A 370 36.32 5.44 -5.62
CA LYS A 370 36.61 4.29 -4.75
C LYS A 370 35.34 3.85 -4.04
N GLY A 371 35.02 2.55 -4.11
CA GLY A 371 33.79 2.00 -3.54
C GLY A 371 32.55 2.14 -4.43
N SER A 372 32.71 2.60 -5.68
CA SER A 372 31.63 2.57 -6.66
C SER A 372 31.25 1.13 -7.01
N CYS A 373 29.94 0.90 -7.11
CA CYS A 373 29.40 -0.36 -7.62
C CYS A 373 29.50 -0.49 -9.15
N LEU A 374 29.83 0.60 -9.85
CA LEU A 374 29.98 0.62 -11.30
C LEU A 374 31.46 0.56 -11.70
N THR A 375 31.69 0.01 -12.88
CA THR A 375 32.99 -0.08 -13.55
C THR A 375 32.81 0.13 -15.03
N MET A 376 33.89 0.55 -15.68
CA MET A 376 33.94 0.70 -17.10
C MET A 376 34.66 -0.54 -17.66
N GLU A 377 33.95 -1.43 -18.33
CA GLU A 377 34.49 -2.64 -18.97
C GLU A 377 34.13 -2.65 -20.46
N ASN A 378 35.11 -2.85 -21.35
CA ASN A 378 34.92 -2.92 -22.81
C ASN A 378 34.16 -1.74 -23.44
N GLY A 379 34.44 -0.51 -22.98
CA GLY A 379 33.72 0.69 -23.43
C GLY A 379 32.32 0.87 -22.83
N MET A 380 31.82 -0.06 -22.00
CA MET A 380 30.48 -0.01 -21.42
C MET A 380 30.52 0.11 -19.89
N LEU A 381 29.69 1.01 -19.37
CA LEU A 381 29.48 1.13 -17.94
C LEU A 381 28.60 -0.02 -17.45
N GLN A 382 29.08 -0.76 -16.45
CA GLN A 382 28.42 -1.94 -15.91
C GLN A 382 28.61 -2.07 -14.39
N VAL A 383 27.80 -2.86 -13.73
CA VAL A 383 27.92 -3.25 -12.33
C VAL A 383 29.10 -4.21 -12.18
N ARG A 384 29.98 -3.91 -11.22
CA ARG A 384 31.10 -4.78 -10.86
C ARG A 384 30.56 -6.13 -10.38
N ARG A 385 30.93 -7.23 -11.06
CA ARG A 385 30.53 -8.60 -10.70
C ARG A 385 31.07 -9.05 -9.33
N THR A 386 32.15 -8.43 -8.86
CA THR A 386 32.73 -8.65 -7.53
C THR A 386 32.06 -7.82 -6.42
N HIS A 387 31.16 -6.90 -6.77
CA HIS A 387 30.51 -6.03 -5.79
C HIS A 387 29.32 -6.74 -5.12
N ILE A 388 29.10 -6.45 -3.84
CA ILE A 388 28.03 -7.07 -3.02
C ILE A 388 26.62 -6.93 -3.63
N TYR A 389 26.39 -5.88 -4.42
CA TYR A 389 25.12 -5.66 -5.11
C TYR A 389 24.86 -6.65 -6.25
N TYR A 390 25.91 -7.18 -6.89
CA TYR A 390 25.75 -8.27 -7.86
C TYR A 390 25.23 -9.52 -7.15
N THR A 391 25.82 -9.89 -6.01
CA THR A 391 25.31 -10.99 -5.18
C THR A 391 23.88 -10.73 -4.73
N GLN A 392 23.54 -9.51 -4.34
CA GLN A 392 22.19 -9.13 -3.93
C GLN A 392 21.16 -9.40 -5.04
N VAL A 393 21.40 -8.93 -6.27
CA VAL A 393 20.45 -9.14 -7.37
C VAL A 393 20.34 -10.59 -7.80
N GLN A 394 21.44 -11.35 -7.76
CA GLN A 394 21.42 -12.79 -8.04
C GLN A 394 20.57 -13.54 -7.02
N VAL A 395 20.71 -13.22 -5.73
CA VAL A 395 19.90 -13.83 -4.67
C VAL A 395 18.43 -13.39 -4.76
N GLN A 396 18.14 -12.16 -5.18
CA GLN A 396 16.78 -11.71 -5.45
C GLN A 396 16.10 -12.53 -6.55
N MET A 397 16.78 -12.71 -7.69
CA MET A 397 16.29 -13.56 -8.79
C MET A 397 16.11 -15.01 -8.33
N TRP A 398 17.07 -15.54 -7.55
CA TRP A 398 16.96 -16.89 -6.99
C TRP A 398 15.75 -17.06 -6.08
N CYS A 399 15.46 -16.08 -5.20
CA CYS A 399 14.30 -16.15 -4.30
C CYS A 399 12.96 -16.04 -5.04
N THR A 400 12.91 -15.28 -6.13
CA THR A 400 11.66 -14.92 -6.81
C THR A 400 11.35 -15.77 -8.04
N GLY A 401 12.35 -16.44 -8.61
CA GLY A 401 12.22 -17.20 -9.85
C GLY A 401 12.28 -16.35 -11.14
N TYR A 402 12.46 -15.03 -11.05
CA TYR A 402 12.63 -14.19 -12.25
C TYR A 402 14.02 -14.36 -12.86
N SER A 403 14.09 -14.32 -14.19
CA SER A 403 15.33 -14.54 -14.95
C SER A 403 16.23 -13.32 -15.09
N TRP A 404 15.74 -12.12 -14.74
CA TRP A 404 16.50 -10.88 -14.87
C TRP A 404 16.08 -9.79 -13.85
N THR A 405 17.02 -8.90 -13.56
CA THR A 405 16.83 -7.69 -12.75
C THR A 405 17.39 -6.49 -13.50
N ASP A 406 16.61 -5.43 -13.67
CA ASP A 406 17.13 -4.13 -14.07
C ASP A 406 17.73 -3.43 -12.83
N PHE A 407 19.05 -3.20 -12.86
CA PHE A 407 19.81 -2.54 -11.81
C PHE A 407 20.00 -1.07 -12.13
N ILE A 408 19.52 -0.21 -11.24
CA ILE A 408 19.46 1.24 -11.42
C ILE A 408 20.40 1.92 -10.45
N VAL A 409 21.24 2.83 -10.96
CA VAL A 409 21.95 3.81 -10.13
C VAL A 409 21.44 5.19 -10.51
N ARG A 410 20.96 5.93 -9.52
CA ARG A 410 20.47 7.30 -9.73
C ARG A 410 21.14 8.28 -8.76
N THR A 411 21.65 9.37 -9.32
CA THR A 411 22.12 10.54 -8.57
C THR A 411 21.15 11.71 -8.79
N VAL A 412 21.38 12.84 -8.09
CA VAL A 412 20.64 14.09 -8.31
C VAL A 412 21.44 15.11 -9.11
N SER A 413 22.47 14.66 -9.85
CA SER A 413 23.15 15.52 -10.82
C SER A 413 22.16 16.05 -11.88
N LYS A 414 22.45 17.23 -12.43
CA LYS A 414 21.64 17.84 -13.51
C LYS A 414 21.81 17.09 -14.83
N HIS A 415 22.98 16.54 -15.07
CA HIS A 415 23.33 15.81 -16.28
C HIS A 415 23.79 14.39 -15.91
N ASN A 416 23.62 13.46 -16.84
CA ASN A 416 24.09 12.07 -16.73
C ASN A 416 23.87 11.46 -15.32
N ASN A 417 22.64 11.51 -14.83
CA ASN A 417 22.29 11.19 -13.44
C ASN A 417 21.65 9.81 -13.26
N PHE A 418 21.60 9.01 -14.33
CA PHE A 418 20.85 7.76 -14.37
C PHE A 418 21.62 6.70 -15.16
N HIS A 419 21.81 5.56 -14.53
CA HIS A 419 22.34 4.34 -15.14
C HIS A 419 21.32 3.22 -14.96
N ALA A 420 21.14 2.41 -16.01
CA ALA A 420 20.35 1.20 -15.98
C ALA A 420 21.10 0.07 -16.70
N GLU A 421 21.22 -1.07 -16.05
CA GLU A 421 21.77 -2.30 -16.62
C GLU A 421 20.80 -3.45 -16.37
N ARG A 422 20.50 -4.25 -17.40
CA ARG A 422 19.81 -5.52 -17.20
C ARG A 422 20.81 -6.62 -16.84
N ILE A 423 20.66 -7.19 -15.66
CA ILE A 423 21.46 -8.30 -15.16
C ILE A 423 20.65 -9.59 -15.31
N GLN A 424 21.24 -10.60 -15.94
CA GLN A 424 20.64 -11.93 -16.12
C GLN A 424 20.94 -12.83 -14.92
N PHE A 425 20.04 -13.79 -14.67
CA PHE A 425 20.25 -14.81 -13.65
C PHE A 425 21.46 -15.70 -13.99
N ASP A 426 22.34 -15.85 -13.02
CA ASP A 426 23.58 -16.60 -13.13
C ASP A 426 23.47 -17.86 -12.24
N THR A 427 23.14 -18.97 -12.89
CA THR A 427 22.88 -20.24 -12.21
C THR A 427 24.16 -20.81 -11.57
N GLU A 428 25.31 -20.65 -12.23
CA GLU A 428 26.60 -21.13 -11.71
C GLU A 428 27.02 -20.34 -10.48
N PHE A 429 26.84 -19.01 -10.51
CA PHE A 429 27.10 -18.16 -9.37
C PHE A 429 26.27 -18.57 -8.15
N ILE A 430 24.96 -18.78 -8.32
CA ILE A 430 24.09 -19.25 -7.22
C ILE A 430 24.45 -20.65 -6.75
N ALA A 431 24.78 -21.57 -7.65
CA ALA A 431 25.22 -22.91 -7.29
C ALA A 431 26.49 -22.88 -6.41
N SER A 432 27.42 -21.96 -6.69
CA SER A 432 28.62 -21.76 -5.86
C SER A 432 28.35 -21.10 -4.50
N LEU A 433 27.30 -20.28 -4.42
CA LEU A 433 26.91 -19.52 -3.23
C LEU A 433 26.10 -20.36 -2.24
N LYS A 434 25.16 -21.18 -2.75
CA LYS A 434 24.19 -21.96 -1.97
C LYS A 434 24.82 -22.79 -0.84
N PRO A 435 25.89 -23.58 -1.05
CA PRO A 435 26.51 -24.39 0.02
C PRO A 435 27.04 -23.53 1.17
N LYS A 436 27.63 -22.36 0.86
CA LYS A 436 28.18 -21.45 1.88
C LYS A 436 27.06 -20.85 2.73
N LEU A 437 25.93 -20.49 2.12
CA LEU A 437 24.78 -19.97 2.85
C LEU A 437 24.13 -21.04 3.74
N TYR A 438 24.06 -22.28 3.27
CA TYR A 438 23.61 -23.41 4.08
C TYR A 438 24.48 -23.59 5.33
N ILE A 439 25.81 -23.67 5.17
CA ILE A 439 26.75 -23.79 6.30
C ILE A 439 26.59 -22.61 7.26
N PHE A 440 26.49 -21.39 6.75
CA PHE A 440 26.28 -20.19 7.56
C PHE A 440 24.98 -20.26 8.38
N PHE A 441 23.89 -20.71 7.77
CA PHE A 441 22.60 -20.86 8.44
C PHE A 441 22.68 -21.90 9.56
N VAL A 442 23.18 -23.10 9.27
CA VAL A 442 23.22 -24.21 10.23
C VAL A 442 24.20 -23.93 11.37
N GLN A 443 25.45 -23.57 11.04
CA GLN A 443 26.51 -23.42 12.05
C GLN A 443 26.47 -22.07 12.76
N GLY A 444 25.89 -21.06 12.13
CA GLY A 444 25.80 -19.70 12.65
C GLY A 444 24.44 -19.38 13.25
N ILE A 445 23.41 -19.36 12.39
CA ILE A 445 22.09 -18.86 12.76
C ILE A 445 21.34 -19.80 13.70
N LEU A 446 21.18 -21.07 13.33
CA LEU A 446 20.47 -22.04 14.17
C LEU A 446 21.16 -22.23 15.52
N LYS A 447 22.50 -22.29 15.51
CA LYS A 447 23.29 -22.33 16.74
C LYS A 447 23.04 -21.11 17.61
N GLU A 448 22.98 -19.92 17.03
CA GLU A 448 22.74 -18.67 17.78
C GLU A 448 21.34 -18.59 18.38
N PHE A 449 20.30 -19.18 17.76
CA PHE A 449 18.98 -19.28 18.37
C PHE A 449 19.01 -20.05 19.70
N GLY A 450 19.83 -21.10 19.79
CA GLY A 450 20.02 -21.88 21.01
C GLY A 450 20.98 -21.26 22.04
N THR A 451 22.09 -20.67 21.59
CA THR A 451 23.16 -20.20 22.50
C THR A 451 23.04 -18.73 22.91
N ARG A 452 22.45 -17.87 22.07
CA ARG A 452 22.42 -16.40 22.21
C ARG A 452 23.82 -15.77 22.46
N SER A 453 24.86 -16.48 22.05
CA SER A 453 26.27 -16.13 22.32
C SER A 453 26.68 -14.81 21.67
N VAL A 454 26.29 -14.60 20.41
CA VAL A 454 26.57 -13.39 19.66
C VAL A 454 25.76 -12.22 20.22
N GLN A 455 24.50 -12.46 20.62
CA GLN A 455 23.68 -11.44 21.27
C GLN A 455 24.37 -10.87 22.51
N ASN A 456 24.89 -11.74 23.37
CA ASN A 456 25.59 -11.35 24.59
C ASN A 456 26.85 -10.53 24.27
N ILE A 457 27.66 -10.98 23.29
CA ILE A 457 28.85 -10.23 22.85
C ILE A 457 28.49 -8.82 22.33
N VAL A 458 27.39 -8.70 21.56
CA VAL A 458 26.92 -7.41 21.04
C VAL A 458 26.45 -6.51 22.19
N ARG A 459 25.67 -7.04 23.13
CA ARG A 459 25.20 -6.30 24.31
C ARG A 459 26.37 -5.82 25.18
N ASP A 460 27.32 -6.69 25.49
CA ASP A 460 28.49 -6.34 26.29
C ASP A 460 29.31 -5.23 25.63
N ARG A 461 29.49 -5.30 24.30
CA ARG A 461 30.18 -4.24 23.54
C ARG A 461 29.42 -2.92 23.59
N SER A 462 28.10 -2.93 23.47
CA SER A 462 27.27 -1.73 23.57
C SER A 462 27.33 -1.12 24.97
N ILE A 463 27.26 -1.94 26.02
CA ILE A 463 27.40 -1.52 27.42
C ILE A 463 28.78 -0.88 27.63
N ARG A 464 29.86 -1.53 27.18
CA ARG A 464 31.22 -0.98 27.27
C ARG A 464 31.33 0.39 26.59
N LYS A 465 30.79 0.55 25.39
CA LYS A 465 30.78 1.86 24.70
C LYS A 465 30.07 2.95 25.49
N ILE A 466 28.96 2.62 26.14
CA ILE A 466 28.23 3.57 27.00
C ILE A 466 29.09 3.93 28.20
N ILE A 467 29.69 2.94 28.87
CA ILE A 467 30.60 3.16 29.99
C ILE A 467 31.78 4.05 29.57
N ASP A 468 32.45 3.72 28.47
CA ASP A 468 33.58 4.51 27.94
C ASP A 468 33.15 5.95 27.62
N SER A 469 31.96 6.14 27.04
CA SER A 469 31.43 7.48 26.77
C SER A 469 31.11 8.26 28.04
N VAL A 470 30.61 7.60 29.09
CA VAL A 470 30.35 8.23 30.39
C VAL A 470 31.65 8.58 31.09
N LEU A 471 32.62 7.65 31.10
CA LEU A 471 33.95 7.87 31.66
C LEU A 471 34.66 9.04 30.97
N CYS A 472 34.60 9.11 29.64
CA CYS A 472 35.19 10.22 28.89
C CYS A 472 34.57 11.57 29.27
N ARG A 473 33.23 11.64 29.45
CA ARG A 473 32.54 12.86 29.92
C ARG A 473 32.92 13.23 31.36
N VAL A 474 33.08 12.24 32.24
CA VAL A 474 33.54 12.45 33.62
C VAL A 474 34.98 12.97 33.63
N GLU A 475 35.88 12.39 32.85
CA GLU A 475 37.27 12.84 32.73
C GLU A 475 37.38 14.26 32.15
N GLU A 476 36.55 14.61 31.16
CA GLU A 476 36.43 15.97 30.62
C GLU A 476 35.95 16.95 31.70
N SER A 477 34.98 16.56 32.53
CA SER A 477 34.49 17.39 33.65
C SER A 477 35.53 17.60 34.75
N VAL A 478 36.41 16.61 35.00
CA VAL A 478 37.48 16.69 36.00
C VAL A 478 38.68 17.51 35.48
N LYS A 479 38.99 17.45 34.18
CA LYS A 479 40.07 18.24 33.57
C LYS A 479 39.76 19.74 33.46
N MET A 480 38.49 20.14 33.52
CA MET A 480 38.06 21.54 33.46
C MET A 480 38.12 22.30 34.80
N ASN A 481 38.63 21.72 35.89
CA ASN A 481 38.74 22.46 37.16
C ASN A 481 39.99 22.12 37.99
N PRO A 482 41.02 22.98 37.93
CA PRO A 482 41.99 23.07 39.02
C PRO A 482 42.12 24.50 39.58
N SER A 483 41.03 25.27 39.69
CA SER A 483 40.94 26.42 40.62
C SER A 483 39.68 27.25 40.37
N ALA A 484 38.63 27.04 41.16
CA ALA A 484 37.77 28.10 41.68
C ALA A 484 36.62 27.49 42.48
N SER A 485 36.55 27.85 43.75
CA SER A 485 35.31 27.91 44.51
C SER A 485 34.26 28.70 43.72
N ASN A 486 33.10 28.11 43.42
CA ASN A 486 31.78 28.67 43.75
C ASN A 486 30.64 28.03 42.94
N VAL A 487 29.63 27.61 43.71
CA VAL A 487 28.19 27.65 43.44
C VAL A 487 27.69 26.98 42.15
N THR A 488 27.15 25.78 42.31
CA THR A 488 26.17 25.16 41.41
C THR A 488 24.90 25.99 41.31
N CYS A 489 24.46 26.32 40.09
CA CYS A 489 23.06 26.65 39.81
C CYS A 489 22.69 26.27 38.37
N THR A 490 21.76 25.32 38.21
CA THR A 490 21.23 24.81 36.94
C THR A 490 19.74 25.10 36.87
N TYR A 491 19.34 26.11 36.10
CA TYR A 491 17.94 26.31 35.72
C TYR A 491 17.82 26.42 34.19
N PRO A 492 17.11 25.50 33.52
CA PRO A 492 16.89 25.56 32.08
C PRO A 492 15.86 26.63 31.72
N CYS A 493 16.11 27.39 30.64
CA CYS A 493 15.15 28.37 30.11
C CYS A 493 13.96 27.66 29.45
N GLY A 494 12.73 27.99 29.87
CA GLY A 494 11.50 27.35 29.39
C GLY A 494 11.10 27.66 27.93
N PHE A 495 11.85 28.52 27.24
CA PHE A 495 11.52 28.95 25.86
C PHE A 495 12.53 28.52 24.80
N CYS A 496 13.84 28.57 25.09
CA CYS A 496 14.89 28.29 24.09
C CYS A 496 15.73 27.04 24.39
N THR A 497 15.53 26.36 25.52
CA THR A 497 16.23 25.13 25.92
C THR A 497 17.76 25.21 26.07
N GLU A 498 18.36 26.41 25.98
CA GLU A 498 19.80 26.65 26.23
C GLU A 498 20.07 26.99 27.72
N GLU A 499 21.29 26.72 28.20
CA GLU A 499 21.75 26.99 29.57
C GLU A 499 22.03 28.50 29.78
N CYS A 500 21.57 29.06 30.91
CA CYS A 500 21.65 30.49 31.19
C CYS A 500 22.73 30.82 32.22
N GLU A 501 23.59 31.79 31.93
CA GLU A 501 24.56 32.32 32.89
C GLU A 501 23.89 33.32 33.86
N SER A 502 23.60 32.85 35.07
CA SER A 502 23.40 33.59 36.33
C SER A 502 22.31 34.70 36.39
N ASN A 503 21.30 34.43 37.23
CA ASN A 503 20.19 35.27 37.72
C ASN A 503 18.95 35.46 36.81
N PRO A 504 17.93 34.58 36.94
CA PRO A 504 16.63 34.79 36.33
C PRO A 504 15.85 35.93 37.01
N ARG A 505 15.13 36.75 36.22
CA ARG A 505 14.14 37.72 36.75
C ARG A 505 12.75 37.09 36.75
N GLU A 506 12.06 37.15 37.88
CA GLU A 506 10.65 36.74 37.98
C GLU A 506 9.74 37.79 37.34
N ASP A 507 8.94 37.37 36.36
CA ASP A 507 7.82 38.16 35.86
C ASP A 507 6.53 37.83 36.63
N SER A 508 5.55 38.72 36.57
CA SER A 508 4.24 38.59 37.25
C SER A 508 3.38 37.39 36.84
N ARG A 509 3.88 36.48 35.99
CA ARG A 509 3.19 35.28 35.49
C ARG A 509 3.88 33.96 35.86
N ASN A 510 4.82 33.98 36.82
CA ASN A 510 5.53 32.77 37.30
C ASN A 510 6.26 32.00 36.18
N SER A 511 7.04 32.69 35.34
CA SER A 511 7.97 32.04 34.41
C SER A 511 9.38 32.63 34.48
N ILE A 512 10.38 31.76 34.28
CA ILE A 512 11.81 32.08 34.27
C ILE A 512 12.30 32.15 32.82
N GLY A 513 12.81 33.31 32.38
CA GLY A 513 13.35 33.53 31.03
C GLY A 513 14.69 34.27 31.04
N CYS A 514 15.48 34.12 29.98
CA CYS A 514 16.77 34.82 29.81
C CYS A 514 16.63 36.13 29.01
N ASP A 515 17.59 37.04 29.17
CA ASP A 515 17.61 38.38 28.55
C ASP A 515 17.57 38.35 27.00
N VAL A 516 17.94 37.23 26.38
CA VAL A 516 17.90 37.04 24.92
C VAL A 516 16.48 36.76 24.42
N CYS A 517 15.64 36.11 25.23
CA CYS A 517 14.26 35.75 24.88
C CYS A 517 13.24 36.85 25.23
N MET A 518 13.65 37.86 26.00
CA MET A 518 12.80 38.96 26.51
C MET A 518 13.14 40.33 25.88
N ARG A 519 13.58 40.36 24.61
CA ARG A 519 13.64 41.59 23.81
C ARG A 519 12.39 41.80 22.98
#